data_AF-A0A852J8M6-F1
#
_entry.id   AF-A0A852J8M6-F1
#
_cell.length_a   1.000
_cell.length_b   1.000
_cell.length_c   1.000
_cell.angle_alpha   90.00
_cell.angle_beta   90.00
_cell.angle_gamma   90.00
#
_symmetry.space_group_name_H-M   'P 1'
#
loop_
_entity.id
_entity.type
_entity.pdbx_description
1 polymer ?
#
loop_
_entity_poly.entity_id
_entity_poly.type
_entity_poly.pdbx_seq_one_letter_code
_entity_poly.pdbx_strand_id
1 'polypeptide(L)'
;GELYVSERLDREEMCGEAPTCSVSFEALVHNPLNVFHIEVAIQDVNDNTPRFLRDNFQLEVNELTSPGTRFAVGAAEDADVGSNSLQGYELETNKYFEVEVKESEDNSKFAELVLRRALDRESEQRLCLVLTALDGGDPPRSGTAQLCINVTDANDNPPVFSQDRYRVSLREDAPPGSMVLNVSATDADAGINALITYGFGEMSAKVLQKFLVDAESGIITLQEALDFEDTRSYTLLVEARDGGGLVAHCKVEMEVLDVNDNAPEVILTSVLNPVPEDAPIGTVVALVKARDRDSRENGQVRCELSGEAPLSLVASSGGSYKVNNAAGAQVLRVLARDADAGANGRVSYWLEGGSAGEAAPPVSVEARSGAVYAQRSFDYEQCREFAVAVRAQDGGVPARSSTATVRIFVLDRNDNAPRVLWPTAAAAGAETPPFEVVPRSAEIGYLVAKVVAVDADAGRNAWLSYELLQAPEPALFRLGPQSGEVRTARAVSERDAAKQRLVALVKDHGQPALSATATLHVVLAESLQEALPELSERPAGVDSSAELQFYLVLALALLSALFLLSLL
;
A
#
# COMPACT_ATOMS: atom_id res chain seq x y z
N GLY A 1 2.12 44.88 -119.80
CA GLY A 1 1.04 44.48 -118.89
C GLY A 1 1.68 44.15 -117.58
N GLU A 2 2.02 45.19 -116.82
CA GLU A 2 2.51 45.01 -115.44
C GLU A 2 1.31 44.76 -114.54
N LEU A 3 1.48 43.87 -113.56
CA LEU A 3 0.47 43.54 -112.57
C LEU A 3 0.68 44.42 -111.33
N TYR A 4 -0.41 45.01 -110.84
CA TYR A 4 -0.42 45.82 -109.63
C TYR A 4 -1.46 45.25 -108.67
N VAL A 5 -1.14 45.28 -107.38
CA VAL A 5 -2.06 44.87 -106.31
C VAL A 5 -3.12 45.96 -106.11
N SER A 6 -4.40 45.61 -106.27
CA SER A 6 -5.52 46.57 -106.16
C SER A 6 -6.04 46.74 -104.73
N GLU A 7 -6.01 45.68 -103.93
CA GLU A 7 -6.52 45.61 -102.56
C GLU A 7 -5.53 44.85 -101.68
N ARG A 8 -5.62 44.99 -100.35
CA ARG A 8 -4.74 44.25 -99.43
C ARG A 8 -4.91 42.76 -99.66
N LEU A 9 -3.80 42.08 -99.93
CA LEU A 9 -3.74 40.61 -99.96
C LEU A 9 -3.42 40.15 -98.54
N ASP A 10 -4.43 39.60 -97.87
CA ASP A 10 -4.32 38.98 -96.55
C ASP A 10 -4.41 37.47 -96.74
N ARG A 11 -3.28 36.77 -96.54
CA ARG A 11 -3.17 35.34 -96.88
C ARG A 11 -4.05 34.52 -95.96
N GLU A 12 -4.11 34.90 -94.69
CA GLU A 12 -4.82 34.24 -93.61
C GLU A 12 -6.34 34.31 -93.85
N GLU A 13 -6.85 35.44 -94.35
CA GLU A 13 -8.26 35.57 -94.74
C GLU A 13 -8.60 34.77 -96.02
N MET A 14 -7.68 34.74 -96.99
CA MET A 14 -7.92 34.11 -98.29
C MET A 14 -7.78 32.59 -98.29
N CYS A 15 -6.78 32.08 -97.58
CA CYS A 15 -6.32 30.71 -97.65
C CYS A 15 -6.30 29.99 -96.30
N GLY A 16 -6.46 30.71 -95.17
CA GLY A 16 -6.43 30.14 -93.83
C GLY A 16 -5.14 29.36 -93.56
N GLU A 17 -5.27 28.15 -93.03
CA GLU A 17 -4.14 27.26 -92.68
C GLU A 17 -3.61 26.43 -93.86
N ALA A 18 -4.04 26.71 -95.10
CA ALA A 18 -3.60 25.95 -96.26
C ALA A 18 -2.08 26.12 -96.50
N PRO A 19 -1.32 25.03 -96.76
CA PRO A 19 0.13 25.08 -96.90
C PRO A 19 0.61 25.83 -98.16
N THR A 20 -0.28 26.03 -99.13
CA THR A 20 -0.01 26.78 -100.37
C THR A 20 -1.17 27.71 -100.66
N CYS A 21 -0.87 28.96 -100.98
CA CYS A 21 -1.87 29.96 -101.34
C CYS A 21 -1.54 30.55 -102.71
N SER A 22 -2.47 30.45 -103.66
CA SER A 22 -2.29 31.05 -104.99
C SER A 22 -3.59 31.67 -105.48
N VAL A 23 -3.45 32.78 -106.22
CA VAL A 23 -4.54 33.44 -106.93
C VAL A 23 -4.34 33.19 -108.42
N SER A 24 -5.33 32.57 -109.05
CA SER A 24 -5.31 32.30 -110.49
C SER A 24 -6.32 33.17 -111.23
N PHE A 25 -5.89 33.75 -112.36
CA PHE A 25 -6.75 34.54 -113.23
C PHE A 25 -6.27 34.44 -114.68
N GLU A 26 -7.15 34.79 -115.62
CA GLU A 26 -6.87 34.74 -117.05
C GLU A 26 -6.66 36.14 -117.62
N ALA A 27 -5.55 36.34 -118.34
CA ALA A 27 -5.27 37.57 -119.07
C ALA A 27 -5.51 37.36 -120.56
N LEU A 28 -6.47 38.10 -121.13
CA LEU A 28 -6.80 38.07 -122.55
C LEU A 28 -6.02 39.16 -123.31
N VAL A 29 -5.20 38.76 -124.27
CA VAL A 29 -4.49 39.68 -125.17
C VAL A 29 -5.15 39.64 -126.54
N HIS A 30 -5.50 40.81 -127.09
CA HIS A 30 -6.11 40.92 -128.42
C HIS A 30 -5.07 41.28 -129.50
N ASN A 31 -5.25 40.72 -130.71
CA ASN A 31 -4.43 40.91 -131.91
C ASN A 31 -2.94 40.52 -131.79
N PRO A 32 -2.62 39.21 -131.84
CA PRO A 32 -3.51 38.05 -131.99
C PRO A 32 -4.24 37.69 -130.69
N LEU A 33 -5.44 37.09 -130.80
CA LEU A 33 -6.22 36.66 -129.64
C LEU A 33 -5.53 35.48 -128.94
N ASN A 34 -5.05 35.70 -127.71
CA ASN A 34 -4.46 34.67 -126.86
C ASN A 34 -4.97 34.83 -125.42
N VAL A 35 -5.13 33.69 -124.73
CA VAL A 35 -5.45 33.62 -123.30
C VAL A 35 -4.20 33.13 -122.56
N PHE A 36 -3.79 33.84 -121.52
CA PHE A 36 -2.74 33.40 -120.62
C PHE A 36 -3.34 33.11 -119.25
N HIS A 37 -3.14 31.89 -118.74
CA HIS A 37 -3.44 31.56 -117.36
C HIS A 37 -2.28 32.03 -116.49
N ILE A 38 -2.56 32.91 -115.52
CA ILE A 38 -1.57 33.47 -114.61
C ILE A 38 -1.92 32.96 -113.22
N GLU A 39 -0.94 32.34 -112.57
CA GLU A 39 -1.02 31.93 -111.18
C GLU A 39 0.00 32.75 -110.38
N VAL A 40 -0.48 33.44 -109.35
CA VAL A 40 0.35 34.22 -108.43
C VAL A 40 0.37 33.49 -107.10
N ALA A 41 1.51 32.93 -106.74
CA ALA A 41 1.72 32.36 -105.42
C ALA A 41 1.88 33.48 -104.38
N ILE A 42 1.06 33.44 -103.33
CA ILE A 42 1.14 34.34 -102.19
C ILE A 42 2.05 33.68 -101.15
N GLN A 43 3.12 34.38 -100.76
CA GLN A 43 4.02 33.93 -99.70
C GLN A 43 3.51 34.42 -98.35
N ASP A 44 3.66 33.56 -97.35
CA ASP A 44 3.36 33.86 -95.96
C ASP A 44 4.36 34.87 -95.38
N VAL A 45 3.88 35.72 -94.48
CA VAL A 45 4.67 36.74 -93.76
C VAL A 45 4.37 36.58 -92.28
N ASN A 46 5.39 36.65 -91.41
CA ASN A 46 5.19 36.60 -89.96
C ASN A 46 4.54 37.91 -89.44
N ASP A 47 3.25 38.10 -89.71
CA ASP A 47 2.47 39.25 -89.26
C ASP A 47 1.42 38.92 -88.19
N ASN A 48 1.23 37.63 -87.88
CA ASN A 48 0.51 37.17 -86.68
C ASN A 48 1.50 36.80 -85.57
N THR A 49 0.97 36.55 -84.37
CA THR A 49 1.77 36.12 -83.22
C THR A 49 1.07 34.97 -82.53
N PRO A 50 1.82 34.02 -81.95
CA PRO A 50 1.21 32.96 -81.16
C PRO A 50 0.34 33.56 -80.06
N ARG A 51 -0.89 33.07 -79.92
CA ARG A 51 -1.83 33.52 -78.88
C ARG A 51 -2.46 32.33 -78.17
N PHE A 52 -2.61 32.44 -76.87
CA PHE A 52 -3.39 31.46 -76.11
C PHE A 52 -4.87 31.82 -76.17
N LEU A 53 -5.75 30.82 -76.20
CA LEU A 53 -7.20 31.02 -76.11
C LEU A 53 -7.63 31.66 -74.77
N ARG A 54 -6.80 31.53 -73.74
CA ARG A 54 -7.00 32.10 -72.40
C ARG A 54 -5.69 32.69 -71.90
N ASP A 55 -5.77 33.88 -71.31
CA ASP A 55 -4.61 34.54 -70.71
C ASP A 55 -4.22 33.92 -69.34
N ASN A 56 -5.11 33.11 -68.75
CA ASN A 56 -4.90 32.47 -67.46
C ASN A 56 -5.40 31.02 -67.45
N PHE A 57 -4.50 30.10 -67.10
CA PHE A 57 -4.76 28.69 -66.87
C PHE A 57 -4.70 28.39 -65.38
N GLN A 58 -5.77 27.80 -64.86
CA GLN A 58 -5.82 27.30 -63.49
C GLN A 58 -5.75 25.78 -63.51
N LEU A 59 -4.77 25.23 -62.78
CA LEU A 59 -4.61 23.80 -62.60
C LEU A 59 -4.68 23.46 -61.12
N GLU A 60 -5.40 22.41 -60.77
CA GLU A 60 -5.43 21.84 -59.43
C GLU A 60 -4.63 20.54 -59.44
N VAL A 61 -3.61 20.45 -58.60
CA VAL A 61 -2.72 19.28 -58.55
C VAL A 61 -2.60 18.82 -57.11
N ASN A 62 -2.92 17.56 -56.85
CA ASN A 62 -2.77 16.98 -55.52
C ASN A 62 -1.28 16.82 -55.17
N GLU A 63 -0.88 17.11 -53.95
CA GLU A 63 0.53 17.06 -53.56
C GLU A 63 1.16 15.67 -53.62
N LEU A 64 0.36 14.61 -53.46
CA LEU A 64 0.80 13.22 -53.61
C LEU A 64 0.93 12.78 -55.08
N THR A 65 0.79 13.70 -56.04
CA THR A 65 0.98 13.38 -57.45
C THR A 65 2.43 12.97 -57.72
N SER A 66 2.61 11.75 -58.25
CA SER A 66 3.94 11.22 -58.54
C SER A 66 4.71 12.05 -59.59
N PRO A 67 6.01 12.30 -59.38
CA PRO A 67 6.87 12.85 -60.41
C PRO A 67 6.83 12.00 -61.69
N GLY A 68 6.77 12.66 -62.84
CA GLY A 68 6.57 12.07 -64.17
C GLY A 68 5.13 12.21 -64.70
N THR A 69 4.18 12.62 -63.85
CA THR A 69 2.81 12.91 -64.26
C THR A 69 2.78 14.10 -65.23
N ARG A 70 1.93 13.99 -66.25
CA ARG A 70 1.80 14.93 -67.36
C ARG A 70 0.43 15.61 -67.30
N PHE A 71 0.41 16.92 -67.49
CA PHE A 71 -0.81 17.73 -67.52
C PHE A 71 -0.91 18.44 -68.87
N ALA A 72 -2.07 18.36 -69.50
CA ALA A 72 -2.33 19.13 -70.71
C ALA A 72 -2.40 20.62 -70.35
N VAL A 73 -1.64 21.44 -71.06
CA VAL A 73 -1.74 22.90 -71.01
C VAL A 73 -2.36 23.39 -72.31
N GLY A 74 -3.07 24.51 -72.28
CA GLY A 74 -3.75 25.00 -73.48
C GLY A 74 -2.77 25.26 -74.62
N ALA A 75 -3.16 24.87 -75.83
CA ALA A 75 -2.37 25.17 -77.03
C ALA A 75 -2.49 26.67 -77.37
N ALA A 76 -1.38 27.23 -77.85
CA ALA A 76 -1.39 28.50 -78.54
C ALA A 76 -1.73 28.28 -80.01
N GLU A 77 -2.38 29.26 -80.61
CA GLU A 77 -2.72 29.29 -82.03
C GLU A 77 -1.92 30.40 -82.70
N ASP A 78 -1.42 30.10 -83.89
CA ASP A 78 -0.79 31.07 -84.79
C ASP A 78 -1.42 30.93 -86.17
N ALA A 79 -1.81 32.04 -86.79
CA ALA A 79 -2.48 32.03 -88.08
C ALA A 79 -1.51 31.87 -89.26
N ASP A 80 -0.22 32.13 -89.02
CA ASP A 80 0.85 31.98 -90.01
C ASP A 80 1.15 30.49 -90.25
N VAL A 81 1.79 30.17 -91.38
CA VAL A 81 2.04 28.77 -91.78
C VAL A 81 3.54 28.46 -91.91
N GLY A 82 3.89 27.17 -91.91
CA GLY A 82 5.26 26.73 -92.15
C GLY A 82 6.20 27.09 -90.99
N SER A 83 7.24 27.88 -91.24
CA SER A 83 8.20 28.29 -90.20
C SER A 83 7.68 29.44 -89.33
N ASN A 84 6.76 30.24 -89.84
CA ASN A 84 6.19 31.38 -89.09
C ASN A 84 5.06 30.95 -88.16
N SER A 85 4.55 29.71 -88.31
CA SER A 85 3.61 29.15 -87.35
C SER A 85 4.29 28.81 -86.02
N LEU A 86 3.48 28.49 -85.01
CA LEU A 86 3.93 28.03 -83.70
C LEU A 86 4.99 26.92 -83.78
N GLN A 87 6.18 27.18 -83.25
CA GLN A 87 7.30 26.23 -83.26
C GLN A 87 7.61 25.60 -81.92
N GLY A 88 7.30 26.26 -80.80
CA GLY A 88 7.68 25.77 -79.48
C GLY A 88 6.99 26.48 -78.33
N TYR A 89 7.22 25.91 -77.14
CA TYR A 89 6.76 26.44 -75.88
C TYR A 89 7.91 26.48 -74.89
N GLU A 90 7.95 27.52 -74.07
CA GLU A 90 8.90 27.71 -72.99
C GLU A 90 8.15 28.03 -71.69
N LEU A 91 8.62 27.46 -70.58
CA LEU A 91 8.07 27.71 -69.26
C LEU A 91 9.08 28.47 -68.42
N GLU A 92 8.59 29.41 -67.61
CA GLU A 92 9.40 30.09 -66.61
C GLU A 92 10.19 29.10 -65.73
N THR A 93 11.48 29.38 -65.54
CA THR A 93 12.38 28.50 -64.81
C THR A 93 11.91 28.30 -63.37
N ASN A 94 11.65 27.06 -62.98
CA ASN A 94 11.16 26.70 -61.65
C ASN A 94 11.71 25.34 -61.21
N LYS A 95 11.39 24.92 -59.98
CA LYS A 95 11.93 23.67 -59.40
C LYS A 95 11.05 22.44 -59.67
N TYR A 96 9.77 22.61 -59.96
CA TYR A 96 8.77 21.55 -59.87
C TYR A 96 8.34 21.02 -61.24
N PHE A 97 8.16 21.91 -62.22
CA PHE A 97 7.56 21.60 -63.51
C PHE A 97 8.48 21.95 -64.67
N GLU A 98 8.40 21.14 -65.72
CA GLU A 98 9.05 21.36 -67.01
C GLU A 98 8.00 21.25 -68.12
N VAL A 99 8.17 21.99 -69.22
CA VAL A 99 7.30 21.87 -70.39
C VAL A 99 7.94 20.95 -71.41
N GLU A 100 7.21 19.95 -71.88
CA GLU A 100 7.60 19.08 -72.99
C GLU A 100 6.69 19.36 -74.19
N VAL A 101 7.28 19.72 -75.32
CA VAL A 101 6.55 19.93 -76.57
C VAL A 101 6.39 18.60 -77.29
N LYS A 102 5.16 18.30 -77.70
CA LYS A 102 4.81 17.14 -78.51
C LYS A 102 4.20 17.57 -79.83
N GLU A 103 4.36 16.72 -80.83
CA GLU A 103 3.80 16.88 -82.15
C GLU A 103 2.71 15.83 -82.34
N SER A 104 1.55 16.28 -82.81
CA SER A 104 0.39 15.45 -83.13
C SER A 104 0.52 14.88 -84.55
N GLU A 105 -0.38 13.96 -84.93
CA GLU A 105 -0.39 13.32 -86.26
C GLU A 105 -0.64 14.30 -87.41
N ASP A 106 -1.19 15.48 -87.11
CA ASP A 106 -1.47 16.60 -88.02
C ASP A 106 -0.35 17.65 -88.07
N ASN A 107 0.84 17.34 -87.52
CA ASN A 107 1.97 18.27 -87.33
C ASN A 107 1.64 19.48 -86.43
N SER A 108 0.51 19.47 -85.71
CA SER A 108 0.25 20.50 -84.70
C SER A 108 1.12 20.26 -83.47
N LYS A 109 1.72 21.34 -82.95
CA LYS A 109 2.58 21.29 -81.75
C LYS A 109 1.79 21.71 -80.52
N PHE A 110 1.80 20.87 -79.49
CA PHE A 110 1.17 21.14 -78.21
C PHE A 110 2.15 20.91 -77.07
N ALA A 111 1.89 21.53 -75.93
CA ALA A 111 2.71 21.41 -74.73
C ALA A 111 2.03 20.55 -73.68
N GLU A 112 2.84 19.74 -72.99
CA GLU A 112 2.47 19.07 -71.75
C GLU A 112 3.36 19.58 -70.62
N LEU A 113 2.76 19.86 -69.47
CA LEU A 113 3.49 20.17 -68.25
C LEU A 113 3.84 18.87 -67.54
N VAL A 114 5.11 18.65 -67.24
CA VAL A 114 5.63 17.44 -66.59
C VAL A 114 6.11 17.77 -65.19
N LEU A 115 5.57 17.07 -64.19
CA LEU A 115 6.04 17.20 -62.81
C LEU A 115 7.38 16.48 -62.64
N ARG A 116 8.43 17.19 -62.23
CA ARG A 116 9.78 16.64 -62.02
C ARG A 116 10.11 16.40 -60.55
N ARG A 117 9.49 17.12 -59.63
CA ARG A 117 9.68 16.98 -58.18
C ARG A 117 8.33 16.89 -57.49
N ALA A 118 8.27 16.14 -56.39
CA ALA A 118 7.06 16.09 -55.58
C ALA A 118 6.68 17.49 -55.10
N LEU A 119 5.37 17.73 -55.03
CA LEU A 119 4.79 18.94 -54.47
C LEU A 119 4.60 18.75 -52.96
N ASP A 120 4.48 19.85 -52.25
CA ASP A 120 4.28 19.91 -50.80
C ASP A 120 3.50 21.20 -50.55
N ARG A 121 2.23 21.06 -50.20
CA ARG A 121 1.28 22.15 -50.02
C ARG A 121 1.63 22.93 -48.75
N GLU A 122 2.09 22.27 -47.69
CA GLU A 122 2.51 22.87 -46.43
C GLU A 122 3.69 23.82 -46.65
N SER A 123 4.56 23.51 -47.62
CA SER A 123 5.63 24.40 -48.06
C SER A 123 5.16 25.49 -49.04
N GLU A 124 4.46 25.14 -50.11
CA GLU A 124 4.04 26.08 -51.17
C GLU A 124 2.68 25.73 -51.76
N GLN A 125 1.63 26.43 -51.32
CA GLN A 125 0.22 26.15 -51.67
C GLN A 125 -0.18 26.54 -53.10
N ARG A 126 0.53 27.51 -53.70
CA ARG A 126 0.19 28.07 -55.02
C ARG A 126 1.44 28.52 -55.75
N LEU A 127 1.57 28.06 -56.99
CA LEU A 127 2.66 28.41 -57.89
C LEU A 127 2.07 29.06 -59.16
N CYS A 128 2.46 30.29 -59.48
CA CYS A 128 2.06 30.93 -60.74
C CYS A 128 3.30 31.15 -61.61
N LEU A 129 3.28 30.53 -62.80
CA LEU A 129 4.35 30.53 -63.80
C LEU A 129 3.89 31.23 -65.07
N VAL A 130 4.83 31.71 -65.88
CA VAL A 130 4.55 32.21 -67.23
C VAL A 130 4.84 31.13 -68.26
N LEU A 131 3.84 30.79 -69.09
CA LEU A 131 3.99 29.93 -70.26
C LEU A 131 4.10 30.80 -71.51
N THR A 132 5.14 30.60 -72.30
CA THR A 132 5.45 31.37 -73.50
C THR A 132 5.37 30.47 -74.73
N ALA A 133 4.64 30.88 -75.75
CA ALA A 133 4.60 30.25 -77.07
C ALA A 133 5.47 31.05 -78.04
N LEU A 134 6.25 30.36 -78.87
CA LEU A 134 7.23 30.96 -79.78
C LEU A 134 6.97 30.49 -81.22
N ASP A 135 6.98 31.43 -82.16
CA ASP A 135 7.04 31.13 -83.59
C ASP A 135 8.50 30.84 -84.04
N GLY A 136 8.68 30.54 -85.33
CA GLY A 136 9.99 30.32 -85.94
C GLY A 136 10.43 31.41 -86.90
N GLY A 137 9.83 32.60 -86.82
CA GLY A 137 10.19 33.72 -87.69
C GLY A 137 11.53 34.37 -87.32
N ASP A 138 12.01 35.26 -88.20
CA ASP A 138 13.19 36.11 -87.94
C ASP A 138 12.84 37.59 -88.18
N PRO A 139 12.61 38.39 -87.11
CA PRO A 139 12.73 38.04 -85.69
C PRO A 139 11.56 37.16 -85.19
N PRO A 140 11.78 36.32 -84.15
CA PRO A 140 10.72 35.49 -83.59
C PRO A 140 9.73 36.33 -82.79
N ARG A 141 8.45 35.99 -82.84
CA ARG A 141 7.38 36.59 -82.03
C ARG A 141 6.84 35.58 -81.02
N SER A 142 6.26 36.11 -79.95
CA SER A 142 5.89 35.31 -78.77
C SER A 142 4.55 35.74 -78.18
N GLY A 143 3.79 34.76 -77.70
CA GLY A 143 2.61 34.97 -76.85
C GLY A 143 2.84 34.41 -75.45
N THR A 144 2.22 35.01 -74.43
CA THR A 144 2.36 34.56 -73.03
C THR A 144 1.01 34.33 -72.39
N ALA A 145 0.92 33.32 -71.52
CA ALA A 145 -0.22 33.10 -70.64
C ALA A 145 0.26 32.81 -69.21
N GLN A 146 -0.55 33.19 -68.22
CA GLN A 146 -0.30 32.88 -66.82
C GLN A 146 -0.81 31.47 -66.50
N LEU A 147 0.03 30.63 -65.91
CA LEU A 147 -0.32 29.29 -65.44
C LEU A 147 -0.23 29.27 -63.92
N CYS A 148 -1.39 29.31 -63.25
CA CYS A 148 -1.47 29.22 -61.79
C CYS A 148 -1.89 27.80 -61.38
N ILE A 149 -0.99 27.13 -60.69
CA ILE A 149 -1.16 25.80 -60.13
C ILE A 149 -1.50 25.96 -58.65
N ASN A 150 -2.69 25.52 -58.27
CA ASN A 150 -3.09 25.38 -56.87
C ASN A 150 -2.81 23.95 -56.44
N VAL A 151 -1.99 23.80 -55.40
CA VAL A 151 -1.70 22.49 -54.82
C VAL A 151 -2.87 22.11 -53.92
N THR A 152 -3.52 21.00 -54.22
CA THR A 152 -4.62 20.48 -53.41
C THR A 152 -4.09 19.54 -52.33
N ASP A 153 -4.68 19.70 -51.15
CA ASP A 153 -4.34 18.99 -49.94
C ASP A 153 -4.54 17.48 -50.06
N ALA A 154 -3.63 16.74 -49.45
CA ALA A 154 -3.71 15.33 -49.20
C ALA A 154 -3.44 15.06 -47.71
N ASN A 155 -3.90 13.91 -47.22
CA ASN A 155 -3.76 13.57 -45.81
C ASN A 155 -2.42 12.87 -45.56
N ASP A 156 -1.31 13.62 -45.60
CA ASP A 156 0.05 13.09 -45.47
C ASP A 156 0.77 13.51 -44.17
N ASN A 157 0.22 14.45 -43.41
CA ASN A 157 0.69 14.78 -42.07
C ASN A 157 -0.25 14.20 -41.00
N PRO A 158 0.24 13.37 -40.07
CA PRO A 158 -0.58 12.94 -38.93
C PRO A 158 -0.70 14.06 -37.87
N PRO A 159 -1.74 14.03 -37.02
CA PRO A 159 -1.84 14.94 -35.88
C PRO A 159 -0.62 14.87 -34.98
N VAL A 160 -0.20 15.98 -34.39
CA VAL A 160 0.95 16.04 -33.46
C VAL A 160 0.53 16.67 -32.15
N PHE A 161 0.67 15.95 -31.04
CA PHE A 161 0.42 16.49 -29.70
C PHE A 161 1.47 17.52 -29.29
N SER A 162 1.06 18.52 -28.50
CA SER A 162 1.98 19.51 -27.93
C SER A 162 3.06 18.91 -27.02
N GLN A 163 2.78 17.75 -26.41
CA GLN A 163 3.71 16.99 -25.56
C GLN A 163 3.46 15.49 -25.73
N ASP A 164 4.52 14.69 -25.73
CA ASP A 164 4.42 13.22 -25.75
C ASP A 164 3.87 12.67 -24.42
N ARG A 165 4.11 13.41 -23.32
CA ARG A 165 3.71 12.99 -21.98
C ARG A 165 3.27 14.15 -21.09
N TYR A 166 2.07 14.04 -20.54
CA TYR A 166 1.52 14.98 -19.58
C TYR A 166 1.53 14.39 -18.17
N ARG A 167 1.67 15.26 -17.16
CA ARG A 167 1.61 14.90 -15.74
C ARG A 167 0.61 15.77 -15.04
N VAL A 168 -0.28 15.16 -14.28
CA VAL A 168 -1.32 15.88 -13.53
C VAL A 168 -1.60 15.16 -12.23
N SER A 169 -1.94 15.93 -11.20
CA SER A 169 -2.34 15.41 -9.89
C SER A 169 -3.76 15.86 -9.58
N LEU A 170 -4.64 14.93 -9.27
CA LEU A 170 -6.04 15.21 -8.92
C LEU A 170 -6.35 14.63 -7.54
N ARG A 171 -7.06 15.40 -6.71
CA ARG A 171 -7.51 14.90 -5.40
C ARG A 171 -8.62 13.86 -5.58
N GLU A 172 -8.67 12.86 -4.72
CA GLU A 172 -9.69 11.82 -4.84
C GLU A 172 -11.11 12.33 -4.58
N ASP A 173 -11.24 13.38 -3.76
CA ASP A 173 -12.50 14.07 -3.44
C ASP A 173 -13.03 14.96 -4.58
N ALA A 174 -12.36 14.97 -5.73
CA ALA A 174 -12.81 15.72 -6.89
C ALA A 174 -14.18 15.20 -7.38
N PRO A 175 -15.19 16.07 -7.52
CA PRO A 175 -16.51 15.64 -7.95
C PRO A 175 -16.49 15.17 -9.41
N PRO A 176 -17.38 14.24 -9.80
CA PRO A 176 -17.68 13.96 -11.20
C PRO A 176 -18.00 15.25 -11.97
N GLY A 177 -17.48 15.35 -13.19
CA GLY A 177 -17.50 16.56 -14.02
C GLY A 177 -16.30 17.48 -13.84
N SER A 178 -15.40 17.20 -12.88
CA SER A 178 -14.16 17.96 -12.72
C SER A 178 -13.25 17.79 -13.95
N MET A 179 -12.61 18.89 -14.36
CA MET A 179 -11.61 18.88 -15.42
C MET A 179 -10.30 18.30 -14.88
N VAL A 180 -9.79 17.27 -15.55
CA VAL A 180 -8.50 16.65 -15.23
C VAL A 180 -7.39 17.44 -15.90
N LEU A 181 -7.43 17.52 -17.24
CA LEU A 181 -6.42 18.16 -18.07
C LEU A 181 -7.01 18.47 -19.45
N ASN A 182 -6.47 19.47 -20.14
CA ASN A 182 -6.74 19.69 -21.56
C ASN A 182 -5.51 19.28 -22.39
N VAL A 183 -5.69 18.34 -23.31
CA VAL A 183 -4.66 17.96 -24.28
C VAL A 183 -4.95 18.61 -25.62
N SER A 184 -3.89 18.99 -26.34
CA SER A 184 -4.02 19.58 -27.66
C SER A 184 -3.06 18.93 -28.64
N ALA A 185 -3.57 18.68 -29.84
CA ALA A 185 -2.81 18.29 -31.01
C ALA A 185 -3.05 19.30 -32.15
N THR A 186 -2.10 19.36 -33.07
CA THR A 186 -2.14 20.19 -34.27
C THR A 186 -1.83 19.33 -35.49
N ASP A 187 -2.54 19.59 -36.58
CA ASP A 187 -2.32 18.94 -37.86
C ASP A 187 -1.90 19.99 -38.89
N ALA A 188 -0.98 19.64 -39.79
CA ALA A 188 -0.41 20.56 -40.78
C ALA A 188 -1.27 20.64 -42.06
N ASP A 189 -2.12 19.65 -42.29
CA ASP A 189 -2.98 19.53 -43.47
C ASP A 189 -4.08 20.63 -43.47
N ALA A 190 -5.03 20.57 -44.40
CA ALA A 190 -6.11 21.54 -44.51
C ALA A 190 -7.52 20.93 -44.52
N GLY A 191 -8.49 21.74 -44.12
CA GLY A 191 -9.90 21.36 -44.18
C GLY A 191 -10.22 20.16 -43.29
N ILE A 192 -10.78 19.09 -43.89
CA ILE A 192 -11.15 17.87 -43.16
C ILE A 192 -9.93 17.06 -42.71
N ASN A 193 -8.83 17.13 -43.46
CA ASN A 193 -7.60 16.39 -43.15
C ASN A 193 -6.88 16.99 -41.94
N ALA A 194 -7.13 18.26 -41.60
CA ALA A 194 -6.65 18.84 -40.35
C ALA A 194 -7.67 18.83 -39.19
N LEU A 195 -8.88 18.26 -39.40
CA LEU A 195 -9.90 18.22 -38.36
C LEU A 195 -9.61 17.08 -37.39
N ILE A 196 -9.14 17.44 -36.19
CA ILE A 196 -8.77 16.48 -35.16
C ILE A 196 -9.97 16.08 -34.30
N THR A 197 -10.08 14.79 -34.07
CA THR A 197 -10.98 14.18 -33.08
C THR A 197 -10.17 13.47 -32.01
N TYR A 198 -10.50 13.71 -30.74
CA TYR A 198 -9.82 13.10 -29.59
C TYR A 198 -10.58 11.89 -29.08
N GLY A 199 -9.85 10.89 -28.60
CA GLY A 199 -10.40 9.67 -28.02
C GLY A 199 -9.39 9.01 -27.08
N PHE A 200 -9.84 7.96 -26.39
CA PHE A 200 -8.90 7.06 -25.71
C PHE A 200 -8.51 5.93 -26.66
N GLY A 201 -7.21 5.60 -26.64
CA GLY A 201 -6.70 4.40 -27.33
C GLY A 201 -7.11 3.12 -26.60
N GLU A 202 -6.35 2.04 -26.80
CA GLU A 202 -6.63 0.77 -26.14
C GLU A 202 -6.39 0.86 -24.62
N MET A 203 -7.48 0.80 -23.85
CA MET A 203 -7.50 0.99 -22.40
C MET A 203 -8.44 0.00 -21.72
N SER A 204 -8.19 -0.27 -20.42
CA SER A 204 -9.10 -1.14 -19.66
C SER A 204 -10.48 -0.49 -19.47
N ALA A 205 -11.54 -1.31 -19.46
CA ALA A 205 -12.91 -0.85 -19.27
C ALA A 205 -13.11 -0.02 -17.99
N LYS A 206 -12.38 -0.33 -16.91
CA LYS A 206 -12.43 0.43 -15.65
C LYS A 206 -11.99 1.90 -15.83
N VAL A 207 -11.01 2.16 -16.69
CA VAL A 207 -10.52 3.52 -16.94
C VAL A 207 -11.50 4.30 -17.82
N LEU A 208 -12.05 3.66 -18.84
CA LEU A 208 -13.05 4.26 -19.73
C LEU A 208 -14.38 4.60 -19.01
N GLN A 209 -14.67 3.98 -17.87
CA GLN A 209 -15.80 4.35 -17.01
C GLN A 209 -15.50 5.58 -16.14
N LYS A 210 -14.24 5.78 -15.74
CA LYS A 210 -13.83 6.85 -14.83
C LYS A 210 -13.51 8.16 -15.53
N PHE A 211 -13.07 8.14 -16.79
CA PHE A 211 -12.66 9.33 -17.52
C PHE A 211 -13.37 9.42 -18.86
N LEU A 212 -13.66 10.66 -19.27
CA LEU A 212 -14.19 10.98 -20.59
C LEU A 212 -13.31 12.06 -21.21
N VAL A 213 -12.91 11.86 -22.46
CA VAL A 213 -12.29 12.91 -23.28
C VAL A 213 -13.33 13.47 -24.22
N ASP A 214 -13.44 14.79 -24.26
CA ASP A 214 -14.29 15.47 -25.22
C ASP A 214 -13.63 15.43 -26.61
N ALA A 215 -14.40 14.95 -27.60
CA ALA A 215 -13.87 14.63 -28.92
C ALA A 215 -13.41 15.86 -29.72
N GLU A 216 -13.94 17.05 -29.42
CA GLU A 216 -13.62 18.28 -30.16
C GLU A 216 -12.57 19.14 -29.43
N SER A 217 -12.72 19.28 -28.11
CA SER A 217 -11.87 20.19 -27.32
C SER A 217 -10.61 19.55 -26.74
N GLY A 218 -10.53 18.21 -26.66
CA GLY A 218 -9.42 17.49 -26.03
C GLY A 218 -9.41 17.58 -24.49
N ILE A 219 -10.50 18.07 -23.90
CA ILE A 219 -10.63 18.16 -22.44
C ILE A 219 -10.95 16.79 -21.86
N ILE A 220 -10.13 16.34 -20.91
CA ILE A 220 -10.36 15.13 -20.13
C ILE A 220 -11.09 15.51 -18.84
N THR A 221 -12.21 14.85 -18.58
CA THR A 221 -13.07 15.04 -17.41
C THR A 221 -13.23 13.75 -16.62
N LEU A 222 -13.44 13.90 -15.31
CA LEU A 222 -13.76 12.81 -14.41
C LEU A 222 -15.25 12.47 -14.48
N GLN A 223 -15.62 11.20 -14.58
CA GLN A 223 -17.02 10.73 -14.66
C GLN A 223 -17.47 9.99 -13.39
N GLU A 224 -16.56 9.30 -12.72
CA GLU A 224 -16.83 8.62 -11.46
C GLU A 224 -15.85 9.10 -10.40
N ALA A 225 -16.24 9.00 -9.12
CA ALA A 225 -15.35 9.33 -8.01
C ALA A 225 -14.06 8.49 -8.08
N LEU A 226 -12.97 9.14 -7.65
CA LEU A 226 -11.69 8.50 -7.44
C LEU A 226 -11.64 7.94 -6.01
N ASP A 227 -10.79 6.95 -5.82
CA ASP A 227 -10.54 6.30 -4.54
C ASP A 227 -9.04 5.98 -4.53
N PHE A 228 -8.30 6.70 -3.69
CA PHE A 228 -6.85 6.59 -3.55
C PHE A 228 -6.46 5.24 -2.95
N GLU A 229 -7.27 4.70 -2.03
CA GLU A 229 -7.09 3.39 -1.42
C GLU A 229 -7.24 2.25 -2.43
N ASP A 230 -8.08 2.40 -3.47
CA ASP A 230 -8.21 1.45 -4.58
C ASP A 230 -7.12 1.65 -5.65
N THR A 231 -7.00 2.86 -6.22
CA THR A 231 -6.09 3.13 -7.33
C THR A 231 -5.37 4.48 -7.20
N ARG A 232 -4.06 4.44 -6.95
CA ARG A 232 -3.22 5.62 -6.69
C ARG A 232 -2.79 6.41 -7.91
N SER A 233 -2.81 5.79 -9.09
CA SER A 233 -2.33 6.42 -10.32
C SER A 233 -2.98 5.80 -11.55
N TYR A 234 -3.26 6.64 -12.53
CA TYR A 234 -3.79 6.24 -13.83
C TYR A 234 -2.81 6.63 -14.93
N THR A 235 -2.70 5.79 -15.95
CA THR A 235 -2.00 6.11 -17.19
C THR A 235 -3.01 6.12 -18.31
N LEU A 236 -3.34 7.30 -18.83
CA LEU A 236 -4.29 7.46 -19.92
C LEU A 236 -3.53 7.51 -21.25
N LEU A 237 -3.92 6.67 -22.19
CA LEU A 237 -3.43 6.72 -23.57
C LEU A 237 -4.46 7.47 -24.40
N VAL A 238 -4.14 8.72 -24.75
CA VAL A 238 -5.03 9.56 -25.55
C VAL A 238 -4.63 9.45 -27.01
N GLU A 239 -5.61 9.28 -27.89
CA GLU A 239 -5.49 9.25 -29.34
C GLU A 239 -6.04 10.55 -29.91
N ALA A 240 -5.31 11.16 -30.84
CA ALA A 240 -5.80 12.19 -31.73
C ALA A 240 -5.86 11.60 -33.13
N ARG A 241 -7.00 11.76 -33.80
CA ARG A 241 -7.25 11.23 -35.15
C ARG A 241 -7.74 12.35 -36.05
N ASP A 242 -7.11 12.51 -37.20
CA ASP A 242 -7.55 13.46 -38.22
C ASP A 242 -8.79 12.95 -39.00
N GLY A 243 -9.28 13.75 -39.96
CA GLY A 243 -10.38 13.33 -40.82
C GLY A 243 -10.02 12.27 -41.86
N GLY A 244 -8.73 12.13 -42.23
CA GLY A 244 -8.24 11.13 -43.18
C GLY A 244 -7.93 9.76 -42.56
N GLY A 245 -7.94 9.66 -41.23
CA GLY A 245 -7.72 8.45 -40.46
C GLY A 245 -6.30 8.23 -39.92
N LEU A 246 -5.34 9.15 -40.11
CA LEU A 246 -4.06 9.09 -39.42
C LEU A 246 -4.24 9.41 -37.94
N VAL A 247 -3.37 8.82 -37.13
CA VAL A 247 -3.46 8.87 -35.66
C VAL A 247 -2.13 9.22 -35.03
N ALA A 248 -2.22 9.88 -33.89
CA ALA A 248 -1.14 10.03 -32.95
C ALA A 248 -1.60 9.72 -31.53
N HIS A 249 -0.63 9.43 -30.67
CA HIS A 249 -0.88 9.08 -29.28
C HIS A 249 -0.02 9.91 -28.32
N CYS A 250 -0.58 10.26 -27.16
CA CYS A 250 0.19 10.78 -26.03
C CYS A 250 -0.18 10.07 -24.73
N LYS A 251 0.71 10.15 -23.73
CA LYS A 251 0.49 9.53 -22.41
C LYS A 251 0.19 10.59 -21.36
N VAL A 252 -0.87 10.39 -20.59
CA VAL A 252 -1.18 11.22 -19.42
C VAL A 252 -0.96 10.40 -18.16
N GLU A 253 0.07 10.74 -17.40
CA GLU A 253 0.38 10.19 -16.08
C GLU A 253 -0.41 10.99 -15.03
N MET A 254 -1.48 10.43 -14.50
CA MET A 254 -2.29 11.04 -13.45
C MET A 254 -1.97 10.41 -12.10
N GLU A 255 -1.61 11.24 -11.13
CA GLU A 255 -1.45 10.84 -9.73
C GLU A 255 -2.70 11.24 -8.93
N VAL A 256 -3.26 10.31 -8.16
CA VAL A 256 -4.35 10.60 -7.24
C VAL A 256 -3.74 11.11 -5.93
N LEU A 257 -4.26 12.22 -5.41
CA LEU A 257 -3.85 12.78 -4.12
C LEU A 257 -4.82 12.33 -3.03
N ASP A 258 -4.25 11.66 -2.03
CA ASP A 258 -4.89 11.19 -0.80
C ASP A 258 -5.56 12.34 -0.02
N VAL A 259 -6.79 12.09 0.42
CA VAL A 259 -7.62 12.92 1.28
C VAL A 259 -8.02 12.10 2.50
N ASN A 260 -8.01 12.72 3.68
CA ASN A 260 -8.40 12.05 4.92
C ASN A 260 -9.92 11.79 4.96
N ASP A 261 -10.34 10.67 4.39
CA ASP A 261 -11.75 10.25 4.32
C ASP A 261 -12.00 8.90 4.99
N ASN A 262 -10.96 8.13 5.36
CA ASN A 262 -11.10 6.95 6.20
C ASN A 262 -10.87 7.30 7.68
N ALA A 263 -11.77 6.83 8.53
CA ALA A 263 -11.58 6.94 9.97
C ALA A 263 -10.70 5.79 10.51
N PRO A 264 -9.91 6.03 11.56
CA PRO A 264 -9.06 4.99 12.15
C PRO A 264 -9.91 3.89 12.80
N GLU A 265 -9.64 2.64 12.43
CA GLU A 265 -10.27 1.45 12.99
C GLU A 265 -9.41 0.85 14.12
N VAL A 266 -10.04 0.54 15.25
CA VAL A 266 -9.39 -0.07 16.41
C VAL A 266 -9.82 -1.53 16.55
N ILE A 267 -8.88 -2.44 16.36
CA ILE A 267 -9.09 -3.89 16.37
C ILE A 267 -8.50 -4.47 17.66
N LEU A 268 -9.36 -5.03 18.52
CA LEU A 268 -8.93 -5.84 19.66
C LEU A 268 -8.45 -7.20 19.17
N THR A 269 -7.14 -7.44 19.27
CA THR A 269 -6.50 -8.67 18.82
C THR A 269 -6.61 -9.78 19.87
N SER A 270 -6.41 -9.43 21.14
CA SER A 270 -6.56 -10.37 22.25
C SER A 270 -6.92 -9.63 23.53
N VAL A 271 -7.66 -10.30 24.41
CA VAL A 271 -8.03 -9.82 25.73
C VAL A 271 -7.82 -10.96 26.71
N LEU A 272 -7.09 -10.70 27.79
CA LEU A 272 -6.99 -11.57 28.94
C LEU A 272 -8.22 -11.32 29.82
N ASN A 273 -9.15 -12.28 29.87
CA ASN A 273 -10.36 -12.19 30.68
C ASN A 273 -10.72 -13.57 31.26
N PRO A 274 -10.79 -13.74 32.61
CA PRO A 274 -10.59 -12.73 33.65
C PRO A 274 -9.11 -12.40 33.91
N VAL A 275 -8.83 -11.18 34.38
CA VAL A 275 -7.49 -10.77 34.85
C VAL A 275 -7.38 -11.08 36.35
N PRO A 276 -6.37 -11.85 36.79
CA PRO A 276 -6.12 -12.10 38.22
C PRO A 276 -5.83 -10.80 38.98
N GLU A 277 -6.34 -10.67 40.21
CA GLU A 277 -6.17 -9.47 41.05
C GLU A 277 -4.72 -9.27 41.54
N ASP A 278 -3.97 -10.35 41.61
CA ASP A 278 -2.54 -10.44 41.96
C ASP A 278 -1.62 -10.27 40.73
N ALA A 279 -2.19 -9.98 39.55
CA ALA A 279 -1.40 -9.79 38.35
C ALA A 279 -0.34 -8.69 38.55
N PRO A 280 0.96 -8.99 38.36
CA PRO A 280 2.02 -8.01 38.58
C PRO A 280 1.83 -6.81 37.65
N ILE A 281 2.26 -5.62 38.11
CA ILE A 281 2.20 -4.38 37.33
C ILE A 281 2.95 -4.59 35.99
N GLY A 282 2.34 -4.18 34.88
CA GLY A 282 2.88 -4.38 33.53
C GLY A 282 2.40 -5.67 32.85
N THR A 283 1.51 -6.44 33.47
CA THR A 283 0.84 -7.58 32.82
C THR A 283 0.01 -7.08 31.65
N VAL A 284 0.19 -7.68 30.46
CA VAL A 284 -0.55 -7.34 29.25
C VAL A 284 -1.99 -7.87 29.37
N VAL A 285 -2.94 -6.96 29.51
CA VAL A 285 -4.38 -7.25 29.65
C VAL A 285 -5.06 -7.34 28.29
N ALA A 286 -4.65 -6.52 27.33
CA ALA A 286 -5.17 -6.59 25.96
C ALA A 286 -4.12 -6.17 24.94
N LEU A 287 -4.21 -6.75 23.75
CA LEU A 287 -3.48 -6.30 22.58
C LEU A 287 -4.47 -5.62 21.62
N VAL A 288 -4.22 -4.35 21.34
CA VAL A 288 -5.03 -3.52 20.47
C VAL A 288 -4.21 -3.15 19.24
N LYS A 289 -4.82 -3.17 18.06
CA LYS A 289 -4.18 -2.71 16.83
C LYS A 289 -5.05 -1.60 16.25
N ALA A 290 -4.46 -0.44 16.00
CA ALA A 290 -5.14 0.63 15.30
C ALA A 290 -4.64 0.70 13.87
N ARG A 291 -5.57 0.85 12.92
CA ARG A 291 -5.28 0.94 11.50
C ARG A 291 -6.14 2.02 10.88
N ASP A 292 -5.50 2.92 10.16
CA ASP A 292 -6.16 3.77 9.19
C ASP A 292 -5.89 3.25 7.77
N ARG A 293 -6.80 3.53 6.83
CA ARG A 293 -6.62 3.13 5.42
C ARG A 293 -5.92 4.21 4.61
N ASP A 294 -6.02 5.47 5.04
CA ASP A 294 -5.34 6.60 4.42
C ASP A 294 -3.81 6.43 4.49
N SER A 295 -3.07 7.24 3.75
CA SER A 295 -1.61 7.20 3.71
C SER A 295 -0.94 8.41 4.37
N ARG A 296 0.36 8.26 4.63
CA ARG A 296 1.23 9.29 5.21
C ARG A 296 0.68 9.86 6.53
N GLU A 297 0.42 11.17 6.58
CA GLU A 297 -0.07 11.88 7.77
C GLU A 297 -1.54 11.58 8.04
N ASN A 298 -2.35 11.43 6.99
CA ASN A 298 -3.77 11.07 7.10
C ASN A 298 -3.90 9.69 7.75
N GLY A 299 -3.04 8.74 7.36
CA GLY A 299 -3.05 7.40 7.93
C GLY A 299 -2.38 7.23 9.31
N GLN A 300 -1.86 8.30 9.92
CA GLN A 300 -1.11 8.20 11.16
C GLN A 300 -2.03 8.17 12.39
N VAL A 301 -2.22 6.98 12.97
CA VAL A 301 -3.07 6.81 14.15
C VAL A 301 -2.30 6.92 15.46
N ARG A 302 -2.82 7.72 16.40
CA ARG A 302 -2.41 7.74 17.80
C ARG A 302 -3.57 7.30 18.68
N CYS A 303 -3.31 6.33 19.56
CA CYS A 303 -4.29 5.88 20.53
C CYS A 303 -3.97 6.45 21.91
N GLU A 304 -5.01 6.88 22.60
CA GLU A 304 -4.96 7.33 23.98
C GLU A 304 -6.04 6.58 24.77
N LEU A 305 -5.75 6.24 26.03
CA LEU A 305 -6.75 5.66 26.92
C LEU A 305 -7.55 6.80 27.54
N SER A 306 -8.85 6.83 27.29
CA SER A 306 -9.79 7.73 27.96
C SER A 306 -10.43 7.02 29.16
N GLY A 307 -10.22 7.55 30.36
CA GLY A 307 -10.79 7.02 31.60
C GLY A 307 -9.74 6.80 32.67
N GLU A 308 -10.18 6.73 33.94
CA GLU A 308 -9.31 6.65 35.12
C GLU A 308 -9.10 5.19 35.58
N ALA A 309 -9.25 4.22 34.67
CA ALA A 309 -8.90 2.83 34.93
C ALA A 309 -7.38 2.70 35.08
N PRO A 310 -6.86 1.86 35.98
CA PRO A 310 -5.42 1.66 36.19
C PRO A 310 -4.83 0.82 35.06
N LEU A 311 -4.89 1.36 33.85
CA LEU A 311 -4.39 0.76 32.63
C LEU A 311 -3.39 1.73 32.00
N SER A 312 -2.29 1.21 31.52
CA SER A 312 -1.31 1.98 30.74
C SER A 312 -1.29 1.46 29.31
N LEU A 313 -1.17 2.39 28.36
CA LEU A 313 -1.03 2.08 26.95
C LEU A 313 0.43 2.18 26.56
N VAL A 314 1.01 1.07 26.10
CA VAL A 314 2.39 1.04 25.61
C VAL A 314 2.37 0.78 24.11
N ALA A 315 2.80 1.77 23.34
CA ALA A 315 2.94 1.62 21.90
C ALA A 315 3.99 0.55 21.56
N SER A 316 3.65 -0.30 20.60
CA SER A 316 4.50 -1.34 20.01
C SER A 316 4.71 -1.03 18.52
N SER A 317 5.51 -1.84 17.83
CA SER A 317 5.72 -1.68 16.39
C SER A 317 4.45 -1.92 15.56
N GLY A 318 4.30 -1.20 14.45
CA GLY A 318 3.27 -1.46 13.43
C GLY A 318 1.83 -1.08 13.80
N GLY A 319 1.63 -0.03 14.61
CA GLY A 319 0.30 0.44 15.01
C GLY A 319 -0.38 -0.42 16.08
N SER A 320 0.36 -1.34 16.70
CA SER A 320 -0.10 -2.17 17.81
C SER A 320 0.19 -1.50 19.15
N TYR A 321 -0.71 -1.66 20.10
CA TYR A 321 -0.64 -1.13 21.46
C TYR A 321 -0.90 -2.25 22.47
N LYS A 322 -0.05 -2.32 23.49
CA LYS A 322 -0.25 -3.20 24.65
C LYS A 322 -0.95 -2.42 25.73
N VAL A 323 -2.09 -2.93 26.20
CA VAL A 323 -2.82 -2.39 27.35
C VAL A 323 -2.37 -3.18 28.57
N ASN A 324 -1.69 -2.53 29.51
CA ASN A 324 -1.14 -3.19 30.69
C ASN A 324 -1.86 -2.72 31.96
N ASN A 325 -1.94 -3.56 32.99
CA ASN A 325 -2.34 -3.09 34.32
C ASN A 325 -1.27 -2.14 34.90
N ALA A 326 -1.72 -1.04 35.50
CA ALA A 326 -0.91 -0.03 36.17
C ALA A 326 -1.14 -0.08 37.70
N ALA A 327 -0.26 0.55 38.49
CA ALA A 327 -0.47 0.68 39.93
C ALA A 327 -1.79 1.44 40.21
N GLY A 328 -2.61 0.93 41.15
CA GLY A 328 -3.87 1.59 41.48
C GLY A 328 -5.13 0.79 41.14
N ALA A 329 -5.27 -0.49 41.51
CA ALA A 329 -6.54 -1.18 41.35
C ALA A 329 -7.68 -0.38 42.01
N GLN A 330 -8.75 -0.09 41.27
CA GLN A 330 -9.91 0.58 41.83
C GLN A 330 -10.59 -0.37 42.82
N VAL A 331 -10.58 0.01 44.10
CA VAL A 331 -11.17 -0.79 45.18
C VAL A 331 -12.68 -0.57 45.23
N LEU A 332 -13.12 0.69 45.19
CA LEU A 332 -14.52 1.10 45.25
C LEU A 332 -14.70 2.53 44.77
N ARG A 333 -15.95 3.01 44.78
CA ARG A 333 -16.29 4.40 44.48
C ARG A 333 -17.20 4.96 45.56
N VAL A 334 -16.85 6.12 46.10
CA VAL A 334 -17.69 6.90 47.01
C VAL A 334 -18.47 7.93 46.20
N LEU A 335 -19.78 8.03 46.43
CA LEU A 335 -20.64 8.99 45.76
C LEU A 335 -21.30 9.90 46.81
N ALA A 336 -21.03 11.19 46.72
CA ALA A 336 -21.76 12.24 47.39
C ALA A 336 -22.55 13.05 46.35
N ARG A 337 -23.74 13.51 46.73
CA ARG A 337 -24.63 14.31 45.88
C ARG A 337 -24.94 15.61 46.59
N ASP A 338 -24.78 16.71 45.87
CA ASP A 338 -25.21 18.03 46.30
C ASP A 338 -26.42 18.46 45.43
N ALA A 339 -27.42 19.08 46.04
CA ALA A 339 -28.67 19.46 45.38
C ALA A 339 -28.56 20.80 44.64
N ASP A 340 -27.50 21.57 44.90
CA ASP A 340 -27.28 22.87 44.29
C ASP A 340 -26.78 22.75 42.84
N ALA A 341 -26.94 23.81 42.05
CA ALA A 341 -26.50 23.86 40.65
C ALA A 341 -25.15 24.58 40.48
N GLY A 342 -24.40 24.23 39.44
CA GLY A 342 -23.15 24.90 39.09
C GLY A 342 -22.01 24.60 40.08
N ALA A 343 -21.21 25.61 40.44
CA ALA A 343 -20.07 25.44 41.35
C ALA A 343 -20.49 25.01 42.76
N ASN A 344 -21.66 25.45 43.22
CA ASN A 344 -22.22 25.09 44.53
C ASN A 344 -22.64 23.61 44.60
N GLY A 345 -22.95 22.98 43.47
CA GLY A 345 -23.25 21.55 43.39
C GLY A 345 -22.05 20.66 43.07
N ARG A 346 -20.88 21.24 42.80
CA ARG A 346 -19.68 20.50 42.35
C ARG A 346 -18.97 19.92 43.56
N VAL A 347 -19.14 18.62 43.76
CA VAL A 347 -18.50 17.87 44.85
C VAL A 347 -17.06 17.49 44.49
N SER A 348 -16.14 17.69 45.44
CA SER A 348 -14.76 17.20 45.40
C SER A 348 -14.45 16.29 46.60
N TYR A 349 -13.67 15.23 46.39
CA TYR A 349 -13.36 14.21 47.41
C TYR A 349 -11.90 14.28 47.90
N TRP A 350 -11.68 14.05 49.20
CA TRP A 350 -10.36 13.98 49.83
C TRP A 350 -10.33 12.89 50.90
N LEU A 351 -9.15 12.31 51.18
CA LEU A 351 -8.97 11.45 52.33
C LEU A 351 -8.74 12.30 53.58
N GLU A 352 -9.48 12.02 54.64
CA GLU A 352 -9.33 12.66 55.94
C GLU A 352 -8.52 11.73 56.85
N GLY A 353 -7.30 12.13 57.19
CA GLY A 353 -6.42 11.32 58.05
C GLY A 353 -5.03 11.09 57.46
N GLY A 354 -4.10 11.85 57.99
CA GLY A 354 -2.66 11.65 57.92
C GLY A 354 -2.08 12.57 58.98
N SER A 355 -2.32 12.27 60.25
CA SER A 355 -1.65 12.99 61.34
C SER A 355 -0.16 12.90 61.10
N ALA A 356 0.54 14.04 61.19
CA ALA A 356 1.98 14.14 60.98
C ALA A 356 2.72 13.14 61.90
N GLY A 357 3.04 11.96 61.37
CA GLY A 357 3.64 10.84 62.12
C GLY A 357 3.15 9.45 61.71
N GLU A 358 1.99 9.30 61.06
CA GLU A 358 1.50 8.00 60.58
C GLU A 358 1.80 7.78 59.09
N ALA A 359 2.08 6.51 58.73
CA ALA A 359 2.35 6.11 57.35
C ALA A 359 1.18 6.51 56.44
N ALA A 360 1.50 6.96 55.21
CA ALA A 360 0.50 7.37 54.24
C ALA A 360 -0.59 6.29 54.08
N PRO A 361 -1.88 6.67 53.94
CA PRO A 361 -2.96 5.71 53.80
C PRO A 361 -2.68 4.79 52.60
N PRO A 362 -2.94 3.48 52.70
CA PRO A 362 -2.64 2.51 51.64
C PRO A 362 -3.55 2.64 50.42
N VAL A 363 -4.40 3.67 50.40
CA VAL A 363 -5.33 4.00 49.33
C VAL A 363 -5.28 5.49 49.02
N SER A 364 -5.66 5.88 47.81
CA SER A 364 -5.88 7.27 47.40
C SER A 364 -7.30 7.47 46.91
N VAL A 365 -7.89 8.65 47.11
CA VAL A 365 -9.18 9.01 46.52
C VAL A 365 -8.99 10.04 45.43
N GLU A 366 -9.71 9.87 44.33
CA GLU A 366 -9.75 10.83 43.25
C GLU A 366 -10.80 11.91 43.49
N ALA A 367 -10.34 13.16 43.37
CA ALA A 367 -11.12 14.32 43.80
C ALA A 367 -12.40 14.55 42.99
N ARG A 368 -12.52 14.07 41.74
CA ARG A 368 -13.70 14.32 40.90
C ARG A 368 -14.68 13.16 40.88
N SER A 369 -14.17 11.95 40.71
CA SER A 369 -14.99 10.76 40.54
C SER A 369 -15.43 10.15 41.87
N GLY A 370 -14.64 10.36 42.94
CA GLY A 370 -14.75 9.68 44.22
C GLY A 370 -14.25 8.23 44.19
N ALA A 371 -13.54 7.82 43.13
CA ALA A 371 -12.92 6.50 43.03
C ALA A 371 -11.76 6.37 44.04
N VAL A 372 -11.70 5.22 44.72
CA VAL A 372 -10.65 4.89 45.69
C VAL A 372 -9.74 3.82 45.08
N TYR A 373 -8.44 4.11 45.03
CA TYR A 373 -7.41 3.28 44.40
C TYR A 373 -6.45 2.71 45.43
N ALA A 374 -6.08 1.44 45.28
CA ALA A 374 -5.07 0.78 46.10
C ALA A 374 -3.66 1.23 45.72
N GLN A 375 -2.89 1.78 46.67
CA GLN A 375 -1.52 2.26 46.41
C GLN A 375 -0.47 1.14 46.50
N ARG A 376 -0.83 -0.01 47.06
CA ARG A 376 0.01 -1.21 47.21
C ARG A 376 -0.89 -2.45 47.26
N SER A 377 -0.29 -3.63 47.09
CA SER A 377 -0.97 -4.89 47.36
C SER A 377 -1.35 -5.00 48.83
N PHE A 378 -2.48 -5.66 49.11
CA PHE A 378 -2.91 -6.01 50.45
C PHE A 378 -2.57 -7.48 50.69
N ASP A 379 -2.07 -7.76 51.89
CA ASP A 379 -1.76 -9.10 52.37
C ASP A 379 -2.75 -9.38 53.51
N TYR A 380 -3.53 -10.46 53.39
CA TYR A 380 -4.60 -10.80 54.33
C TYR A 380 -4.03 -11.21 55.69
N GLU A 381 -2.90 -11.90 55.69
CA GLU A 381 -2.17 -12.38 56.86
C GLU A 381 -1.63 -11.20 57.68
N GLN A 382 -1.28 -10.10 57.01
CA GLN A 382 -0.81 -8.87 57.64
C GLN A 382 -1.94 -7.91 58.03
N CYS A 383 -2.98 -7.75 57.20
CA CYS A 383 -4.04 -6.76 57.42
C CYS A 383 -5.38 -7.25 56.86
N ARG A 384 -6.30 -7.62 57.76
CA ARG A 384 -7.62 -8.18 57.42
C ARG A 384 -8.68 -7.13 57.15
N GLU A 385 -8.60 -5.99 57.82
CA GLU A 385 -9.49 -4.85 57.63
C GLU A 385 -8.80 -3.54 57.97
N PHE A 386 -9.23 -2.47 57.31
CA PHE A 386 -8.86 -1.10 57.67
C PHE A 386 -9.97 -0.13 57.29
N ALA A 387 -10.00 1.03 57.95
CA ALA A 387 -11.00 2.06 57.74
C ALA A 387 -10.36 3.35 57.22
N VAL A 388 -11.02 4.00 56.26
CA VAL A 388 -10.56 5.25 55.66
C VAL A 388 -11.70 6.25 55.65
N ALA A 389 -11.47 7.46 56.16
CA ALA A 389 -12.46 8.53 56.12
C ALA A 389 -12.32 9.32 54.80
N VAL A 390 -13.41 9.41 54.04
CA VAL A 390 -13.50 10.16 52.78
C VAL A 390 -14.39 11.38 53.01
N ARG A 391 -13.82 12.56 52.82
CA ARG A 391 -14.51 13.85 52.93
C ARG A 391 -14.94 14.33 51.54
N ALA A 392 -16.23 14.63 51.39
CA ALA A 392 -16.81 15.28 50.22
C ALA A 392 -17.05 16.76 50.53
N GLN A 393 -16.70 17.66 49.62
CA GLN A 393 -16.82 19.11 49.79
C GLN A 393 -17.35 19.77 48.53
N ASP A 394 -18.31 20.68 48.67
CA ASP A 394 -18.82 21.48 47.55
C ASP A 394 -17.86 22.60 47.13
N GLY A 395 -18.08 23.17 45.94
CA GLY A 395 -17.33 24.32 45.42
C GLY A 395 -17.94 25.67 45.81
N GLY A 396 -18.84 25.70 46.79
CA GLY A 396 -19.52 26.92 47.24
C GLY A 396 -18.63 27.83 48.07
N VAL A 397 -19.05 29.09 48.23
CA VAL A 397 -18.45 30.04 49.17
C VAL A 397 -19.54 30.57 50.10
N PRO A 398 -19.58 30.16 51.39
CA PRO A 398 -18.66 29.26 52.08
C PRO A 398 -18.85 27.79 51.68
N ALA A 399 -17.74 27.04 51.61
CA ALA A 399 -17.79 25.63 51.21
C ALA A 399 -18.35 24.75 52.35
N ARG A 400 -19.24 23.82 52.03
CA ARG A 400 -19.75 22.82 52.96
C ARG A 400 -19.16 21.45 52.67
N SER A 401 -18.99 20.63 53.71
CA SER A 401 -18.41 19.30 53.58
C SER A 401 -19.07 18.28 54.50
N SER A 402 -19.06 17.02 54.08
CA SER A 402 -19.47 15.86 54.87
C SER A 402 -18.40 14.76 54.77
N THR A 403 -18.24 13.95 55.82
CA THR A 403 -17.27 12.85 55.85
C THR A 403 -18.01 11.52 56.00
N ALA A 404 -17.59 10.51 55.23
CA ALA A 404 -18.05 9.14 55.35
C ALA A 404 -16.87 8.20 55.60
N THR A 405 -16.99 7.29 56.56
CA THR A 405 -15.96 6.27 56.83
C THR A 405 -16.24 5.02 56.02
N VAL A 406 -15.28 4.61 55.21
CA VAL A 406 -15.31 3.39 54.40
C VAL A 406 -14.47 2.32 55.10
N ARG A 407 -15.08 1.18 55.44
CA ARG A 407 -14.36 0.00 55.94
C ARG A 407 -14.09 -0.95 54.78
N ILE A 408 -12.82 -1.28 54.59
CA ILE A 408 -12.35 -2.18 53.53
C ILE A 408 -11.96 -3.49 54.21
N PHE A 409 -12.55 -4.58 53.74
CA PHE A 409 -12.23 -5.94 54.16
C PHE A 409 -11.35 -6.58 53.09
N VAL A 410 -10.19 -7.11 53.50
CA VAL A 410 -9.32 -7.88 52.62
C VAL A 410 -9.86 -9.31 52.59
N LEU A 411 -9.98 -9.89 51.40
CA LEU A 411 -10.43 -11.26 51.24
C LEU A 411 -9.21 -12.18 51.17
N ASP A 412 -9.30 -13.30 51.88
CA ASP A 412 -8.27 -14.32 51.95
C ASP A 412 -8.13 -15.09 50.61
N ARG A 413 -6.88 -15.40 50.25
CA ARG A 413 -6.51 -16.21 49.08
C ARG A 413 -5.71 -17.40 49.58
N ASN A 414 -5.73 -18.51 48.84
CA ASN A 414 -4.99 -19.71 49.24
C ASN A 414 -3.54 -19.63 48.75
N ASP A 415 -2.75 -18.71 49.29
CA ASP A 415 -1.38 -18.44 48.86
C ASP A 415 -0.31 -18.92 49.86
N ASN A 416 -0.70 -19.39 51.05
CA ASN A 416 0.20 -20.10 51.94
C ASN A 416 -0.07 -21.60 51.92
N ALA A 417 0.99 -22.40 51.75
CA ALA A 417 0.87 -23.85 51.82
C ALA A 417 0.88 -24.34 53.28
N PRO A 418 0.19 -25.46 53.61
CA PRO A 418 0.20 -26.03 54.95
C PRO A 418 1.61 -26.31 55.45
N ARG A 419 1.95 -25.83 56.65
CA ARG A 419 3.23 -26.10 57.30
C ARG A 419 3.09 -27.18 58.36
N VAL A 420 3.78 -28.31 58.17
CA VAL A 420 3.88 -29.39 59.16
C VAL A 420 4.74 -28.93 60.35
N LEU A 421 4.15 -28.92 61.53
CA LEU A 421 4.85 -28.67 62.80
C LEU A 421 5.40 -29.97 63.40
N TRP A 422 4.68 -31.08 63.24
CA TRP A 422 5.11 -32.38 63.74
C TRP A 422 4.62 -33.54 62.86
N PRO A 423 5.45 -34.56 62.57
CA PRO A 423 6.85 -34.69 62.97
C PRO A 423 7.74 -33.64 62.29
N THR A 424 8.67 -33.05 63.05
CA THR A 424 9.62 -32.07 62.51
C THR A 424 10.46 -32.74 61.43
N ALA A 425 10.50 -32.14 60.23
CA ALA A 425 11.50 -32.50 59.23
C ALA A 425 12.88 -32.35 59.87
N ALA A 426 13.73 -33.37 59.76
CA ALA A 426 15.09 -33.33 60.31
C ALA A 426 15.77 -32.05 59.80
N ALA A 427 16.13 -31.15 60.72
CA ALA A 427 16.93 -29.98 60.38
C ALA A 427 18.22 -30.47 59.71
N ALA A 428 18.72 -29.75 58.71
CA ALA A 428 20.00 -30.07 58.08
C ALA A 428 21.09 -30.14 59.18
N GLY A 429 21.48 -31.37 59.56
CA GLY A 429 22.43 -31.64 60.66
C GLY A 429 21.91 -32.43 61.86
N ALA A 430 20.63 -32.84 61.92
CA ALA A 430 20.15 -33.81 62.93
C ALA A 430 20.27 -35.25 62.40
N GLU A 431 21.09 -36.08 63.06
CA GLU A 431 21.50 -37.39 62.54
C GLU A 431 20.43 -38.50 62.58
N THR A 432 19.26 -38.28 63.20
CA THR A 432 18.14 -39.25 63.14
C THR A 432 16.78 -38.54 63.04
N PRO A 433 15.91 -38.93 62.08
CA PRO A 433 14.53 -38.43 62.04
C PRO A 433 13.75 -38.93 63.26
N PRO A 434 12.81 -38.13 63.81
CA PRO A 434 11.98 -38.58 64.93
C PRO A 434 11.21 -39.84 64.54
N PHE A 435 11.23 -40.84 65.42
CA PHE A 435 10.56 -42.13 65.23
C PHE A 435 9.63 -42.43 66.39
N GLU A 436 8.55 -43.15 66.11
CA GLU A 436 7.57 -43.61 67.09
C GLU A 436 7.68 -45.13 67.26
N VAL A 437 7.69 -45.61 68.51
CA VAL A 437 7.74 -47.05 68.79
C VAL A 437 6.32 -47.54 69.07
N VAL A 438 5.89 -48.55 68.31
CA VAL A 438 4.57 -49.18 68.46
C VAL A 438 4.78 -50.62 68.92
N PRO A 439 4.19 -51.04 70.06
CA PRO A 439 4.30 -52.41 70.53
C PRO A 439 3.67 -53.39 69.54
N ARG A 440 4.29 -54.56 69.33
CA ARG A 440 3.71 -55.60 68.46
C ARG A 440 2.41 -56.17 69.06
N SER A 441 2.24 -56.07 70.36
CA SER A 441 0.99 -56.31 71.09
C SER A 441 -0.11 -55.25 70.87
N ALA A 442 0.13 -54.20 70.08
CA ALA A 442 -0.87 -53.16 69.80
C ALA A 442 -2.12 -53.73 69.11
N GLU A 443 -3.27 -53.53 69.76
CA GLU A 443 -4.58 -53.88 69.22
C GLU A 443 -5.01 -52.92 68.10
N ILE A 444 -6.09 -53.27 67.39
CA ILE A 444 -6.72 -52.40 66.39
C ILE A 444 -7.17 -51.07 67.03
N GLY A 445 -6.81 -49.95 66.40
CA GLY A 445 -7.19 -48.60 66.86
C GLY A 445 -6.19 -47.93 67.81
N TYR A 446 -5.06 -48.58 68.11
CA TYR A 446 -3.96 -48.02 68.90
C TYR A 446 -3.44 -46.71 68.28
N LEU A 447 -3.29 -45.66 69.10
CA LEU A 447 -2.79 -44.35 68.66
C LEU A 447 -1.27 -44.40 68.53
N VAL A 448 -0.78 -44.30 67.30
CA VAL A 448 0.65 -44.32 66.98
C VAL A 448 1.25 -42.92 67.12
N ALA A 449 0.61 -41.95 66.49
CA ALA A 449 1.15 -40.60 66.32
C ALA A 449 0.03 -39.64 65.93
N LYS A 450 0.28 -38.33 66.02
CA LYS A 450 -0.63 -37.31 65.50
C LYS A 450 0.13 -36.29 64.67
N VAL A 451 -0.07 -36.32 63.35
CA VAL A 451 0.50 -35.31 62.45
C VAL A 451 -0.15 -33.96 62.75
N VAL A 452 0.68 -32.94 63.03
CA VAL A 452 0.24 -31.58 63.34
C VAL A 452 0.77 -30.65 62.27
N ALA A 453 -0.14 -29.92 61.62
CA ALA A 453 0.18 -28.89 60.66
C ALA A 453 -0.66 -27.63 60.93
N VAL A 454 -0.16 -26.50 60.46
CA VAL A 454 -0.83 -25.20 60.50
C VAL A 454 -0.80 -24.57 59.13
N ASP A 455 -1.82 -23.81 58.80
CA ASP A 455 -1.88 -22.98 57.61
C ASP A 455 -1.99 -21.52 58.04
N ALA A 456 -1.39 -20.61 57.26
CA ALA A 456 -1.42 -19.18 57.57
C ALA A 456 -2.71 -18.51 57.07
N ASP A 457 -3.37 -19.11 56.08
CA ASP A 457 -4.57 -18.58 55.44
C ASP A 457 -5.78 -18.65 56.40
N ALA A 458 -7.00 -18.36 55.90
CA ALA A 458 -8.23 -18.39 56.70
C ALA A 458 -9.35 -19.25 56.10
N GLY A 459 -10.27 -19.65 56.98
CA GLY A 459 -11.46 -20.39 56.58
C GLY A 459 -11.15 -21.70 55.85
N ARG A 460 -11.58 -21.79 54.59
CA ARG A 460 -11.41 -23.01 53.78
C ARG A 460 -9.96 -23.18 53.28
N ASN A 461 -9.23 -22.08 53.15
CA ASN A 461 -7.83 -22.07 52.73
C ASN A 461 -6.91 -22.57 53.85
N ALA A 462 -7.29 -22.36 55.12
CA ALA A 462 -6.61 -23.00 56.26
C ALA A 462 -7.26 -24.31 56.75
N TRP A 463 -8.27 -24.82 56.03
CA TRP A 463 -8.92 -26.06 56.44
C TRP A 463 -8.08 -27.25 56.01
N LEU A 464 -7.42 -27.90 56.96
CA LEU A 464 -6.51 -29.01 56.67
C LEU A 464 -7.23 -30.36 56.62
N SER A 465 -6.87 -31.17 55.63
CA SER A 465 -7.15 -32.60 55.61
C SER A 465 -5.88 -33.42 55.43
N TYR A 466 -5.94 -34.64 55.96
CA TYR A 466 -4.80 -35.55 56.06
C TYR A 466 -5.07 -36.81 55.25
N GLU A 467 -4.11 -37.24 54.44
CA GLU A 467 -4.22 -38.43 53.61
C GLU A 467 -2.93 -39.24 53.66
N LEU A 468 -3.03 -40.56 53.76
CA LEU A 468 -1.85 -41.43 53.78
C LEU A 468 -1.44 -41.75 52.34
N LEU A 469 -0.37 -41.13 51.85
CA LEU A 469 0.13 -41.33 50.49
C LEU A 469 0.94 -42.61 50.32
N GLN A 470 1.80 -42.91 51.28
CA GLN A 470 2.69 -44.06 51.20
C GLN A 470 2.78 -44.76 52.56
N ALA A 471 2.59 -46.08 52.53
CA ALA A 471 2.87 -46.97 53.64
C ALA A 471 3.36 -48.31 53.06
N PRO A 472 4.41 -48.94 53.62
CA PRO A 472 4.85 -50.27 53.18
C PRO A 472 3.72 -51.29 53.28
N GLU A 473 2.93 -51.18 54.35
CA GLU A 473 1.74 -52.00 54.60
C GLU A 473 0.49 -51.10 54.70
N PRO A 474 -0.20 -50.81 53.58
CA PRO A 474 -1.32 -49.86 53.54
C PRO A 474 -2.54 -50.30 54.36
N ALA A 475 -2.65 -51.59 54.69
CA ALA A 475 -3.70 -52.12 55.55
C ALA A 475 -3.36 -52.05 57.05
N LEU A 476 -2.11 -51.70 57.43
CA LEU A 476 -1.66 -51.72 58.82
C LEU A 476 -1.96 -50.42 59.57
N PHE A 477 -1.90 -49.28 58.89
CA PHE A 477 -2.13 -47.97 59.50
C PHE A 477 -3.27 -47.21 58.80
N ARG A 478 -4.00 -46.42 59.57
CA ARG A 478 -5.01 -45.49 59.07
C ARG A 478 -4.74 -44.09 59.62
N LEU A 479 -4.78 -43.10 58.74
CA LEU A 479 -4.68 -41.69 59.10
C LEU A 479 -6.08 -41.08 59.16
N GLY A 480 -6.41 -40.42 60.26
CA GLY A 480 -7.66 -39.70 60.45
C GLY A 480 -7.71 -38.45 59.56
N PRO A 481 -8.67 -38.33 58.63
CA PRO A 481 -8.65 -37.30 57.59
C PRO A 481 -8.82 -35.87 58.09
N GLN A 482 -9.33 -35.67 59.32
CA GLN A 482 -9.52 -34.36 59.94
C GLN A 482 -8.71 -34.18 61.23
N SER A 483 -8.33 -35.27 61.89
CA SER A 483 -7.64 -35.22 63.18
C SER A 483 -6.12 -35.28 63.06
N GLY A 484 -5.60 -35.81 61.94
CA GLY A 484 -4.17 -36.10 61.78
C GLY A 484 -3.69 -37.28 62.63
N GLU A 485 -4.57 -38.01 63.32
CA GLU A 485 -4.21 -39.17 64.14
C GLU A 485 -3.89 -40.38 63.27
N VAL A 486 -2.69 -40.94 63.43
CA VAL A 486 -2.27 -42.22 62.86
C VAL A 486 -2.60 -43.31 63.87
N ARG A 487 -3.43 -44.28 63.46
CA ARG A 487 -3.82 -45.43 64.28
C ARG A 487 -3.56 -46.75 63.57
N THR A 488 -3.39 -47.82 64.32
CA THR A 488 -3.35 -49.19 63.76
C THR A 488 -4.74 -49.55 63.19
N ALA A 489 -4.78 -50.00 61.93
CA ALA A 489 -6.01 -50.40 61.24
C ALA A 489 -6.33 -51.90 61.40
N ARG A 490 -5.33 -52.70 61.78
CA ARG A 490 -5.41 -54.11 62.18
C ARG A 490 -4.36 -54.40 63.25
N ALA A 491 -4.46 -55.56 63.90
CA ALA A 491 -3.41 -56.05 64.79
C ALA A 491 -2.08 -56.24 64.02
N VAL A 492 -0.97 -55.94 64.68
CA VAL A 492 0.38 -56.11 64.13
C VAL A 492 0.71 -57.61 64.05
N SER A 493 1.19 -58.06 62.89
CA SER A 493 1.60 -59.44 62.63
C SER A 493 3.11 -59.58 62.76
N GLU A 494 3.61 -60.77 63.10
CA GLU A 494 5.05 -61.08 63.06
C GLU A 494 5.67 -60.89 61.67
N ARG A 495 4.87 -61.00 60.60
CA ARG A 495 5.32 -60.80 59.21
C ARG A 495 5.48 -59.33 58.83
N ASP A 496 4.93 -58.40 59.60
CA ASP A 496 5.01 -56.98 59.30
C ASP A 496 6.45 -56.49 59.53
N ALA A 497 6.98 -55.74 58.57
CA ALA A 497 8.33 -55.19 58.63
C ALA A 497 8.53 -54.33 59.88
N ALA A 498 9.64 -54.53 60.60
CA ALA A 498 9.92 -53.85 61.86
C ALA A 498 9.99 -52.31 61.69
N LYS A 499 10.49 -51.83 60.56
CA LYS A 499 10.50 -50.40 60.19
C LYS A 499 9.38 -50.09 59.22
N GLN A 500 8.58 -49.10 59.56
CA GLN A 500 7.47 -48.60 58.76
C GLN A 500 7.71 -47.12 58.46
N ARG A 501 7.67 -46.74 57.18
CA ARG A 501 7.83 -45.34 56.73
C ARG A 501 6.51 -44.85 56.16
N LEU A 502 5.81 -44.04 56.93
CA LEU A 502 4.51 -43.50 56.56
C LEU A 502 4.70 -42.09 56.00
N VAL A 503 4.19 -41.83 54.80
CA VAL A 503 4.16 -40.48 54.21
C VAL A 503 2.72 -39.99 54.22
N ALA A 504 2.46 -38.99 55.05
CA ALA A 504 1.18 -38.30 55.12
C ALA A 504 1.23 -37.05 54.24
N LEU A 505 0.17 -36.81 53.47
CA LEU A 505 -0.12 -35.55 52.80
C LEU A 505 -1.05 -34.74 53.67
N VAL A 506 -0.64 -33.52 54.00
CA VAL A 506 -1.50 -32.49 54.53
C VAL A 506 -1.88 -31.59 53.38
N LYS A 507 -3.17 -31.45 53.09
CA LYS A 507 -3.67 -30.57 52.03
C LYS A 507 -4.69 -29.60 52.62
N ASP A 508 -4.63 -28.36 52.20
CA ASP A 508 -5.72 -27.44 52.46
C ASP A 508 -6.94 -27.76 51.57
N HIS A 509 -7.99 -26.97 51.71
CA HIS A 509 -9.20 -27.06 50.88
C HIS A 509 -9.42 -25.81 50.02
N GLY A 510 -8.39 -24.99 49.83
CA GLY A 510 -8.40 -23.84 48.95
C GLY A 510 -8.46 -24.22 47.47
N GLN A 511 -8.53 -23.21 46.61
CA GLN A 511 -8.48 -23.39 45.16
C GLN A 511 -7.42 -22.44 44.57
N PRO A 512 -6.31 -22.96 44.01
CA PRO A 512 -5.90 -24.37 43.99
C PRO A 512 -5.58 -24.90 45.39
N ALA A 513 -5.74 -26.20 45.63
CA ALA A 513 -5.40 -26.80 46.92
C ALA A 513 -3.87 -26.94 47.03
N LEU A 514 -3.27 -26.35 48.07
CA LEU A 514 -1.85 -26.49 48.37
C LEU A 514 -1.65 -27.62 49.39
N SER A 515 -0.43 -28.16 49.43
CA SER A 515 -0.16 -29.33 50.25
C SER A 515 1.30 -29.42 50.70
N ALA A 516 1.52 -30.12 51.80
CA ALA A 516 2.82 -30.48 52.32
C ALA A 516 2.85 -31.94 52.77
N THR A 517 4.00 -32.57 52.67
CA THR A 517 4.19 -33.97 53.08
C THR A 517 4.90 -34.06 54.42
N ALA A 518 4.39 -34.90 55.32
CA ALA A 518 5.03 -35.30 56.56
C ALA A 518 5.49 -36.76 56.46
N THR A 519 6.74 -37.06 56.82
CA THR A 519 7.24 -38.43 56.90
C THR A 519 7.33 -38.85 58.37
N LEU A 520 6.63 -39.92 58.73
CA LEU A 520 6.67 -40.52 60.05
C LEU A 520 7.39 -41.87 59.97
N HIS A 521 8.42 -42.03 60.78
CA HIS A 521 9.12 -43.31 60.94
C HIS A 521 8.54 -44.03 62.16
N VAL A 522 8.07 -45.26 61.97
CA VAL A 522 7.48 -46.08 63.03
C VAL A 522 8.27 -47.37 63.15
N VAL A 523 8.62 -47.77 64.37
CA VAL A 523 9.32 -49.02 64.66
C VAL A 523 8.42 -49.94 65.49
N LEU A 524 8.20 -51.16 65.00
CA LEU A 524 7.36 -52.19 65.64
C LEU A 524 8.20 -53.04 66.59
N ALA A 525 8.14 -52.76 67.89
CA ALA A 525 8.90 -53.45 68.94
C ALA A 525 8.16 -53.38 70.28
N GLU A 526 8.21 -54.43 71.11
CA GLU A 526 7.51 -54.45 72.42
C GLU A 526 8.10 -53.42 73.41
N SER A 527 9.35 -52.99 73.18
CA SER A 527 9.98 -51.94 73.99
C SER A 527 10.99 -51.12 73.18
N LEU A 528 11.31 -49.93 73.68
CA LEU A 528 12.35 -49.06 73.09
C LEU A 528 13.71 -49.78 73.01
N GLN A 529 14.01 -50.68 73.96
CA GLN A 529 15.24 -51.47 74.00
C GLN A 529 15.38 -52.40 72.79
N GLU A 530 14.27 -52.96 72.33
CA GLU A 530 14.17 -53.86 71.18
C GLU A 530 14.15 -53.10 69.84
N ALA A 531 13.80 -51.81 69.86
CA ALA A 531 13.88 -50.92 68.71
C ALA A 531 15.31 -50.38 68.43
N LEU A 532 16.21 -50.37 69.42
CA LEU A 532 17.58 -49.82 69.29
C LEU A 532 18.45 -50.43 68.18
N PRO A 533 18.44 -51.76 67.90
CA PRO A 533 19.24 -52.35 66.81
C PRO A 533 18.79 -51.85 65.45
N GLU A 534 17.47 -51.71 65.26
CA GLU A 534 16.86 -51.19 64.04
C GLU A 534 17.20 -49.71 63.82
N LEU A 535 17.30 -48.92 64.90
CA LEU A 535 17.67 -47.50 64.83
C LEU A 535 19.16 -47.26 64.53
N SER A 536 20.02 -48.26 64.78
CA SER A 536 21.47 -48.15 64.64
C SER A 536 21.99 -48.61 63.27
N GLU A 537 21.13 -49.01 62.34
CA GLU A 537 21.55 -49.36 60.98
C GLU A 537 22.06 -48.13 60.23
N ARG A 538 23.38 -47.98 60.27
CA ARG A 538 24.15 -47.24 59.27
C ARG A 538 23.69 -47.69 57.87
N PRO A 539 23.51 -46.77 56.91
CA PRO A 539 23.40 -47.18 55.51
C PRO A 539 24.62 -48.03 55.16
N ALA A 540 24.38 -49.12 54.44
CA ALA A 540 25.38 -50.08 54.00
C ALA A 540 26.68 -49.34 53.61
N GLY A 541 27.75 -49.65 54.33
CA GLY A 541 29.05 -49.03 54.17
C GLY A 541 29.48 -49.11 52.71
N VAL A 542 29.65 -47.95 52.09
CA VAL A 542 30.67 -47.77 51.07
C VAL A 542 32.01 -48.09 51.77
N ASP A 543 32.74 -49.05 51.23
CA ASP A 543 34.01 -49.57 51.75
C ASP A 543 35.03 -48.43 51.97
N SER A 544 35.02 -47.87 53.18
CA SER A 544 36.02 -46.91 53.68
C SER A 544 37.15 -47.60 54.45
N SER A 545 37.09 -48.93 54.60
CA SER A 545 38.13 -49.73 55.27
C SER A 545 39.37 -49.96 54.39
N ALA A 546 39.20 -50.02 53.07
CA ALA A 546 40.29 -50.21 52.11
C ALA A 546 41.15 -48.94 51.93
N GLU A 547 40.55 -47.75 51.95
CA GLU A 547 41.28 -46.48 51.85
C GLU A 547 42.07 -46.17 53.14
N LEU A 548 41.50 -46.41 54.33
CA LEU A 548 42.20 -46.18 55.60
C LEU A 548 43.42 -47.10 55.80
N GLN A 549 43.33 -48.36 55.37
CA GLN A 549 44.50 -49.25 55.36
C GLN A 549 45.56 -48.81 54.34
N PHE A 550 45.15 -48.31 53.17
CA PHE A 550 46.07 -47.75 52.18
C PHE A 550 46.79 -46.50 52.70
N TYR A 551 46.07 -45.53 53.29
CA TYR A 551 46.68 -44.32 53.87
C TYR A 551 47.57 -44.61 55.08
N LEU A 552 47.25 -45.62 55.90
CA LEU A 552 48.10 -46.03 57.01
C LEU A 552 49.42 -46.66 56.51
N VAL A 553 49.36 -47.54 55.51
CA VAL A 553 50.55 -48.12 54.88
C VAL A 553 51.38 -47.04 54.17
N LEU A 554 50.73 -46.10 53.48
CA LEU A 554 51.40 -44.98 52.82
C LEU A 554 52.07 -44.03 53.83
N ALA A 555 51.43 -43.75 54.96
CA ALA A 555 51.99 -42.92 56.03
C ALA A 555 53.17 -43.63 56.73
N LEU A 556 53.08 -44.93 56.98
CA LEU A 556 54.18 -45.72 57.54
C LEU A 556 55.37 -45.82 56.55
N ALA A 557 55.11 -45.97 55.25
CA ALA A 557 56.14 -45.96 54.22
C ALA A 557 56.81 -44.58 54.08
N LEU A 558 56.05 -43.49 54.13
CA LEU A 558 56.59 -42.12 54.11
C LEU A 558 57.41 -41.80 55.35
N LEU A 559 56.97 -42.23 56.54
CA LEU A 559 57.73 -42.07 57.78
C LEU A 559 59.02 -42.90 57.79
N SER A 560 59.01 -44.12 57.24
CA SER A 560 60.21 -44.94 57.09
C SER A 560 61.18 -44.35 56.04
N ALA A 561 60.67 -43.84 54.92
CA ALA A 561 61.48 -43.18 53.90
C ALA A 561 62.11 -41.87 54.40
N LEU A 562 61.36 -41.06 55.16
CA LEU A 562 61.88 -39.85 55.82
C LEU A 562 62.94 -40.17 56.88
N PHE A 563 62.79 -41.28 57.60
CA PHE A 563 63.79 -41.75 58.57
C PHE A 563 65.05 -42.29 57.89
N LEU A 564 64.92 -42.99 56.75
CA LEU A 564 66.07 -43.45 55.96
C LEU A 564 66.80 -42.29 55.26
N LEU A 565 66.09 -41.24 54.84
CA LEU A 565 66.67 -40.01 54.27
C LEU A 565 67.36 -39.12 55.31
N SER A 566 67.05 -39.26 56.61
CA SER A 566 67.74 -38.54 57.69
C SER A 566 68.95 -39.30 58.27
N LEU A 567 69.17 -40.53 57.83
CA LEU A 567 70.30 -41.41 58.20
C LEU A 567 71.33 -41.62 57.07
N LEU A 568 71.17 -40.93 55.93
CA LEU A 568 72.05 -40.95 54.76
C LEU A 568 72.83 -39.65 54.60
#